data_AF-A0A179DFV1-F1
#
_entry.id   AF-A0A179DFV1-F1
#
_cell.length_a   1.000
_cell.length_b   1.000
_cell.length_c   1.000
_cell.angle_alpha   90.00
_cell.angle_beta   90.00
_cell.angle_gamma   90.00
#
_symmetry.space_group_name_H-M   'P 1'
#
loop_
_entity.id
_entity.type
_entity.pdbx_description
1 polymer ?
#
loop_
_entity_poly.entity_id
_entity_poly.type
_entity_poly.pdbx_seq_one_letter_code
_entity_poly.pdbx_strand_id
1 'polypeptide(L)' 'MIEDIKGDKEGVFIPIEDWARIKANYPDIENLDIELSKWEQELIDNRLKAIDENSERLMDGKVLFEELKRKI' A
#
# COMPACT_ATOMS: atom_id res chain seq x y z
N MET A 1 0.66 -13.74 4.11
CA MET A 1 0.26 -13.75 5.53
C MET A 1 0.74 -12.42 6.08
N ILE A 2 -0.14 -11.61 6.65
CA ILE A 2 0.21 -10.28 7.15
C ILE A 2 0.45 -10.41 8.64
N GLU A 3 1.56 -9.87 9.11
CA GLU A 3 1.94 -9.87 10.53
C GLU A 3 1.66 -8.47 11.09
N ASP A 4 1.08 -8.42 12.30
CA ASP A 4 0.86 -7.16 13.00
C ASP A 4 2.18 -6.60 13.56
N ILE A 5 2.13 -5.45 14.24
CA ILE A 5 3.32 -4.81 14.84
C ILE A 5 3.99 -5.65 15.94
N LYS A 6 3.37 -6.76 16.37
CA LYS A 6 3.87 -7.71 17.38
C LYS A 6 4.33 -9.04 16.77
N GLY A 7 4.17 -9.22 15.46
CA GLY A 7 4.48 -10.47 14.76
C GLY A 7 3.35 -11.51 14.84
N ASP A 8 2.18 -11.13 15.35
CA ASP A 8 1.01 -12.00 15.38
C ASP A 8 0.36 -12.06 13.99
N LYS A 9 -0.08 -13.24 13.59
CA LYS A 9 -0.70 -13.47 12.28
C LYS A 9 -2.10 -12.86 12.27
N GLU A 10 -2.30 -11.79 11.50
CA GLU A 10 -3.63 -11.24 11.25
C GLU A 10 -4.17 -11.70 9.90
N GLY A 11 -5.41 -12.21 9.93
CA GLY A 11 -6.19 -12.43 8.73
C GLY A 11 -6.93 -11.15 8.36
N VAL A 12 -6.64 -10.59 7.19
CA VAL A 12 -7.46 -9.51 6.63
C VAL A 12 -8.74 -10.13 6.07
N PHE A 13 -9.89 -9.76 6.63
CA PHE A 13 -11.19 -10.21 6.16
C PHE A 13 -11.88 -9.10 5.34
N ILE A 14 -12.29 -9.44 4.13
CA ILE A 14 -13.09 -8.57 3.26
C ILE A 14 -14.46 -9.23 3.08
N PRO A 15 -15.59 -8.54 3.35
CA PRO A 15 -16.92 -9.06 3.05
C PRO A 15 -17.04 -9.49 1.58
N ILE A 16 -17.80 -10.56 1.31
CA ILE A 16 -17.85 -11.14 -0.05
C ILE A 16 -18.45 -10.15 -1.07
N GLU A 17 -19.36 -9.28 -0.63
CA GLU A 17 -19.96 -8.23 -1.44
C GLU A 17 -18.92 -7.18 -1.83
N ASP A 18 -18.05 -6.80 -0.91
CA ASP A 18 -16.98 -5.83 -1.16
C ASP A 18 -15.91 -6.45 -2.06
N TRP A 19 -15.57 -7.72 -1.84
CA TRP A 19 -14.67 -8.45 -2.72
C TRP A 19 -15.21 -8.52 -4.16
N ALA A 20 -16.50 -8.81 -4.33
CA ALA A 20 -17.13 -8.82 -5.65
C ALA A 20 -17.07 -7.45 -6.34
N ARG A 21 -17.29 -6.36 -5.60
CA ARG A 21 -17.15 -4.98 -6.12
C ARG A 21 -15.71 -4.66 -6.52
N ILE A 22 -14.74 -5.08 -5.73
CA ILE A 22 -13.32 -4.88 -6.03
C ILE A 22 -12.97 -5.60 -7.35
N LYS A 23 -13.35 -6.87 -7.50
CA LYS A 23 -13.09 -7.63 -8.74
C LYS A 23 -13.78 -7.08 -9.97
N ALA A 24 -14.96 -6.47 -9.81
CA ALA A 24 -15.64 -5.82 -10.92
C ALA A 24 -14.87 -4.57 -11.44
N ASN A 25 -14.17 -3.86 -10.56
CA ASN A 25 -13.39 -2.67 -10.92
C ASN A 25 -11.95 -3.01 -11.34
N TYR A 26 -11.40 -4.09 -10.79
CA TYR A 26 -10.03 -4.53 -11.00
C TYR A 26 -10.03 -6.03 -11.36
N PRO A 27 -10.37 -6.38 -12.62
CA PRO A 27 -10.56 -7.76 -13.04
C PRO A 27 -9.29 -8.61 -13.00
N ASP A 28 -8.14 -7.95 -12.95
CA ASP A 28 -6.80 -8.52 -12.88
C ASP A 28 -6.25 -8.63 -11.44
N ILE A 29 -7.03 -8.27 -10.41
CA ILE A 29 -6.56 -8.24 -9.02
C ILE A 29 -6.10 -9.59 -8.45
N GLU A 30 -6.56 -10.71 -9.02
CA GLU A 30 -6.14 -12.06 -8.63
C GLU A 30 -4.86 -12.52 -9.37
N ASN A 31 -4.38 -11.75 -10.35
CA ASN A 31 -3.19 -12.09 -11.14
C ASN A 31 -1.92 -11.60 -10.42
N LEU A 32 -1.39 -12.44 -9.53
CA LEU A 32 -0.20 -12.13 -8.74
C LEU A 32 1.12 -12.23 -9.52
N ASP A 33 1.10 -12.81 -10.72
CA ASP A 33 2.28 -13.04 -11.57
C ASP A 33 2.50 -11.92 -12.60
N ILE A 34 1.85 -10.77 -12.44
CA ILE A 34 2.05 -9.63 -13.35
C ILE A 34 3.39 -8.97 -13.03
N GLU A 35 4.32 -9.00 -13.98
CA GLU A 35 5.51 -8.15 -13.92
C GLU A 35 5.08 -6.68 -13.93
N LEU A 36 5.63 -5.89 -13.00
CA LEU A 36 5.40 -4.44 -12.99
C LEU A 36 5.81 -3.86 -14.34
N SER A 37 4.98 -2.98 -14.89
CA SER A 37 5.34 -2.27 -16.10
C SER A 37 6.55 -1.37 -15.86
N LYS A 38 7.28 -1.03 -16.92
CA LYS A 38 8.55 -0.30 -16.79
C LYS A 38 8.41 1.04 -16.05
N TRP A 39 7.32 1.78 -16.29
CA TRP A 39 7.11 3.08 -15.64
C TRP A 39 6.82 2.93 -14.14
N GLU A 40 6.18 1.83 -13.72
CA GLU A 40 5.92 1.54 -12.30
C GLU A 40 7.24 1.23 -11.58
N GLN A 41 8.11 0.45 -12.21
CA GLN A 41 9.47 0.19 -11.69
C GLN A 41 10.27 1.48 -11.57
N GLU A 42 10.31 2.30 -12.63
CA GLU A 42 11.00 3.59 -12.64
C GLU A 42 10.47 4.54 -11.56
N LEU A 43 9.15 4.55 -11.31
CA LEU A 43 8.54 5.34 -10.24
C LEU A 43 9.02 4.90 -8.85
N ILE A 44 9.09 3.59 -8.60
CA ILE A 44 9.58 3.03 -7.34
C ILE A 44 11.05 3.39 -7.15
N ASP A 45 11.89 3.18 -8.16
CA ASP A 45 13.32 3.50 -8.10
C ASP A 45 13.57 4.99 -7.81
N ASN A 46 12.82 5.87 -8.46
CA ASN A 46 12.89 7.31 -8.21
C ASN A 46 12.51 7.68 -6.78
N ARG A 47 11.48 7.02 -6.22
CA ARG A 47 11.06 7.22 -4.83
C ARG A 47 12.11 6.72 -3.85
N LEU A 48 12.66 5.53 -4.07
CA LEU A 48 13.74 4.98 -3.24
C LEU A 48 14.97 5.88 -3.25
N LYS A 49 15.35 6.39 -4.42
CA LYS A 49 16.45 7.35 -4.56
C LYS A 49 16.17 8.65 -3.79
N ALA A 50 14.97 9.22 -3.92
CA ALA A 50 14.60 10.43 -3.21
C ALA A 50 14.62 10.26 -1.67
N ILE A 51 14.30 9.05 -1.19
CA ILE A 51 14.38 8.68 0.23
C ILE A 51 15.84 8.59 0.68
N ASP A 52 16.70 7.95 -0.11
CA ASP A 52 18.13 7.84 0.19
C ASP A 52 18.81 9.21 0.23
N GLU A 53 18.48 10.08 -0.73
CA GLU A 53 19.02 11.45 -0.82
C GLU A 53 18.49 12.39 0.28
N ASN A 54 17.28 12.17 0.81
CA ASN A 54 16.68 13.05 1.81
C ASN A 54 15.71 12.32 2.74
N SER A 55 16.26 11.44 3.56
CA SER A 55 15.50 10.63 4.52
C SER A 55 14.77 11.45 5.59
N GLU A 56 15.25 12.66 5.88
CA GLU A 56 14.64 13.59 6.86
C GLU A 56 13.26 14.11 6.42
N ARG A 57 12.95 14.03 5.13
CA ARG A 57 11.62 14.40 4.59
C ARG A 57 10.56 13.33 4.79
N LEU A 58 10.95 12.13 5.22
CA LEU A 58 9.99 11.09 5.53
C LEU A 58 9.36 11.35 6.91
N MET A 59 8.03 11.35 6.92
CA MET A 59 7.26 11.29 8.15
C MET A 59 6.65 9.91 8.30
N ASP A 60 6.56 9.44 9.54
CA ASP A 60 5.80 8.24 9.88
C ASP A 60 4.36 8.41 9.39
N GLY A 61 3.82 7.40 8.70
CA GLY A 61 2.45 7.40 8.20
C GLY A 61 1.40 7.67 9.28
N LYS A 62 1.70 7.36 10.56
CA LYS A 62 0.85 7.75 11.70
C LYS A 62 0.63 9.24 11.78
N VAL A 63 1.66 10.06 11.50
CA VAL A 63 1.55 11.52 11.49
C VAL A 63 0.54 11.97 10.43
N LEU A 64 0.57 11.36 9.24
CA LEU A 64 -0.41 11.64 8.18
C LEU A 64 -1.85 11.33 8.65
N PHE A 65 -2.08 10.19 9.30
CA PHE A 65 -3.41 9.85 9.79
C PHE A 65 -3.91 10.82 10.87
N GLU A 66 -3.03 11.29 11.76
CA GLU A 66 -3.38 12.32 12.75
C GLU A 66 -3.69 13.68 12.09
N GLU A 67 -2.93 14.08 11.06
CA GLU A 67 -3.23 15.29 10.26
C GLU A 67 -4.60 15.20 9.56
N LEU A 68 -4.92 14.04 8.99
CA LEU A 68 -6.20 13.81 8.30
C LEU A 68 -7.38 13.85 9.27
N LYS A 69 -7.24 13.27 10.47
CA LYS A 69 -8.27 13.31 11.52
C LYS A 69 -8.56 14.73 11.99
N ARG A 70 -7.55 15.61 12.05
CA ARG A 70 -7.73 17.01 12.49
C ARG A 70 -8.56 17.85 11.53
N LYS A 71 -8.68 17.44 10.27
CA LYS A 71 -9.45 18.16 9.23
C LYS A 71 -10.92 17.72 9.14
N ILE A 72 -11.35 16.80 10.01
CA ILE A 72 -12.72 16.31 10.16
C ILE A 72 -13.25 16.83 11.49
#